data_AF-A0A535FKX5-F1
#
_entry.id   AF-A0A535FKX5-F1
#
_cell.length_a   1.000
_cell.length_b   1.000
_cell.length_c   1.000
_cell.angle_alpha   90.00
_cell.angle_beta   90.00
_cell.angle_gamma   90.00
#
_symmetry.space_group_name_H-M   'P 1'
#
loop_
_entity.id
_entity.type
_entity.pdbx_description
1 polymer ?
#
loop_
_entity_poly.entity_id
_entity_poly.type
_entity_poly.pdbx_seq_one_letter_code
_entity_poly.pdbx_strand_id
1 'polypeptide(L)'
;MQYTESVVDCLKELVQDHPEPIDWHSACEQVNDPRRKQGKRFSITAILLLAMAAILSNHVSELAIAQWGAGQSEEVKKALGFEKGVTPHQSTIHRLFRKLSAEELEAAFRRIFLHILQKEEEQMRWLLMEKRKGGD
;
A
#
# COMPACT_ATOMS: atom_id res chain seq x y z
N MET A 1 -18.93 21.26 3.08
CA MET A 1 -17.93 21.09 2.00
C MET A 1 -18.41 19.93 1.15
N GLN A 2 -19.06 20.18 0.01
CA GLN A 2 -19.79 19.15 -0.78
C GLN A 2 -18.88 18.30 -1.69
N TYR A 3 -17.56 18.54 -1.68
CA TYR A 3 -16.61 17.87 -2.57
C TYR A 3 -16.16 16.49 -2.07
N THR A 4 -16.36 16.17 -0.79
CA THR A 4 -15.87 14.90 -0.22
C THR A 4 -16.78 13.72 -0.55
N GLU A 5 -18.09 13.92 -0.64
CA GLU A 5 -19.04 12.83 -0.95
C GLU A 5 -18.91 12.39 -2.41
N SER A 6 -18.87 13.34 -3.36
CA SER A 6 -18.68 13.02 -4.78
C SER A 6 -17.36 12.31 -5.09
N VAL A 7 -16.26 12.66 -4.41
CA VAL A 7 -14.97 11.97 -4.59
C VAL A 7 -15.01 10.57 -3.97
N VAL A 8 -15.60 10.42 -2.78
CA VAL A 8 -15.74 9.11 -2.13
C VAL A 8 -16.63 8.18 -2.94
N ASP A 9 -17.70 8.68 -3.53
CA ASP A 9 -18.60 7.88 -4.36
C ASP A 9 -17.95 7.49 -5.69
N CYS A 10 -17.22 8.41 -6.33
CA CYS A 10 -16.37 8.09 -7.49
C CYS A 10 -15.31 7.03 -7.16
N LEU A 11 -14.67 7.12 -5.98
CA LEU A 11 -13.70 6.11 -5.53
C LEU A 11 -14.36 4.76 -5.24
N LYS A 12 -15.57 4.74 -4.67
CA LYS A 12 -16.32 3.50 -4.45
C LYS A 12 -16.69 2.83 -5.77
N GLU A 13 -17.13 3.60 -6.76
CA GLU A 13 -17.43 3.10 -8.11
C GLU A 13 -16.17 2.50 -8.76
N LEU A 14 -15.03 3.19 -8.70
CA LEU A 14 -13.74 2.68 -9.19
C LEU A 14 -13.27 1.41 -8.47
N VAL A 15 -13.53 1.30 -7.16
CA VAL A 15 -13.20 0.10 -6.37
C VAL A 15 -14.08 -1.10 -6.74
N GLN A 16 -15.30 -0.87 -7.24
CA GLN A 16 -16.19 -1.96 -7.70
C GLN A 16 -15.67 -2.64 -8.97
N ASP A 17 -14.94 -1.92 -9.83
CA ASP A 17 -14.37 -2.47 -11.08
C ASP A 17 -13.15 -3.39 -10.83
N HIS A 18 -12.52 -3.30 -9.64
CA HIS A 18 -11.37 -4.13 -9.25
C HIS A 18 -11.62 -4.78 -7.88
N PRO A 19 -12.48 -5.82 -7.80
CA PRO A 19 -12.98 -6.36 -6.54
C PRO A 19 -11.95 -7.17 -5.73
N GLU A 20 -10.78 -7.46 -6.32
CA GLU A 20 -9.75 -8.28 -5.70
C GLU A 20 -8.76 -7.37 -4.95
N PRO A 21 -8.76 -7.38 -3.60
CA PRO A 21 -7.88 -6.52 -2.84
C PRO A 21 -6.42 -6.93 -3.06
N ILE A 22 -5.59 -5.96 -3.43
CA ILE A 22 -4.15 -6.16 -3.54
C ILE A 22 -3.58 -6.40 -2.13
N ASP A 23 -2.92 -7.54 -1.95
CA ASP A 23 -2.28 -7.89 -0.68
C ASP A 23 -0.92 -7.20 -0.51
N TRP A 24 -0.98 -5.92 -0.15
CA TRP A 24 0.20 -5.10 0.16
C TRP A 24 0.96 -5.59 1.40
N HIS A 25 0.28 -6.30 2.32
CA HIS A 25 0.90 -6.82 3.52
C HIS A 25 1.92 -7.89 3.16
N SER A 26 1.50 -8.88 2.36
CA SER A 26 2.38 -9.95 1.86
C SER A 26 3.55 -9.40 1.06
N ALA A 27 3.36 -8.35 0.26
CA ALA A 27 4.46 -7.72 -0.47
C ALA A 27 5.50 -7.13 0.50
N CYS A 28 5.06 -6.37 1.51
CA CYS A 28 5.95 -5.75 2.47
C CYS A 28 6.68 -6.75 3.39
N GLU A 29 6.10 -7.92 3.65
CA GLU A 29 6.75 -8.99 4.43
C GLU A 29 7.97 -9.60 3.74
N GLN A 30 8.05 -9.52 2.40
CA GLN A 30 9.20 -10.03 1.65
C GLN A 30 10.45 -9.14 1.79
N VAL A 31 10.30 -7.95 2.35
CA VAL A 31 11.40 -7.00 2.53
C VAL A 31 12.12 -7.30 3.84
N ASN A 32 13.42 -7.59 3.76
CA ASN A 32 14.21 -7.89 4.95
C ASN A 32 14.29 -6.66 5.87
N ASP A 33 14.24 -6.88 7.18
CA ASP A 33 14.32 -5.80 8.16
C ASP A 33 15.76 -5.58 8.64
N PRO A 34 16.45 -4.50 8.18
CA PRO A 34 17.85 -4.24 8.47
C PRO A 34 18.08 -3.74 9.91
N ARG A 35 17.02 -3.56 10.70
CA ARG A 35 17.12 -3.07 12.07
C ARG A 35 17.54 -4.19 13.02
N ARG A 36 18.32 -3.83 14.03
CA ARG A 36 18.63 -4.70 15.19
C ARG A 36 17.36 -5.08 15.95
N LYS A 37 17.34 -6.24 16.61
CA LYS A 37 16.18 -6.77 17.37
C LYS A 37 15.53 -5.75 18.32
N GLN A 38 16.34 -4.98 19.05
CA GLN A 38 15.87 -3.93 19.97
C GLN A 38 15.15 -2.76 19.27
N GLY A 39 15.34 -2.57 17.96
CA GLY A 39 14.72 -1.52 17.15
C GLY A 39 13.43 -1.95 16.44
N LYS A 40 12.95 -3.18 16.67
CA LYS A 40 11.78 -3.78 15.98
C LYS A 40 10.47 -3.63 16.76
N ARG A 41 10.33 -2.56 17.56
CA ARG A 41 9.07 -2.23 18.26
C ARG A 41 7.87 -2.16 17.31
N PHE A 42 8.10 -1.64 16.10
CA PHE A 42 7.14 -1.58 15.01
C PHE A 42 7.63 -2.52 13.91
N SER A 43 6.76 -3.38 13.38
CA SER A 43 7.13 -4.27 12.26
C SER A 43 7.58 -3.45 11.06
N ILE A 44 8.46 -3.99 10.22
CA ILE A 44 8.86 -3.31 8.99
C ILE A 44 7.64 -3.15 8.07
N THR A 45 6.81 -4.18 7.98
CA THR A 45 5.55 -4.20 7.24
C THR A 45 4.66 -3.01 7.60
N ALA A 46 4.40 -2.76 8.88
CA ALA A 46 3.57 -1.63 9.30
C ALA A 46 4.17 -0.26 8.92
N ILE A 47 5.50 -0.12 8.98
CA ILE A 47 6.17 1.14 8.60
C ILE A 47 6.11 1.35 7.08
N LEU A 48 6.26 0.28 6.28
CA LEU A 48 6.17 0.36 4.82
C LEU A 48 4.74 0.67 4.37
N LEU A 49 3.73 0.02 4.95
CA LEU A 49 2.32 0.31 4.70
C LEU A 49 1.97 1.75 5.08
N LEU A 50 2.47 2.24 6.23
CA LEU A 50 2.30 3.63 6.65
C LEU A 50 2.89 4.61 5.62
N ALA A 51 4.13 4.35 5.19
CA ALA A 51 4.80 5.20 4.22
C ALA A 51 4.10 5.22 2.86
N MET A 52 3.67 4.05 2.39
CA MET A 52 2.90 3.93 1.15
C MET A 52 1.59 4.72 1.22
N ALA A 53 0.80 4.53 2.28
CA ALA A 53 -0.47 5.25 2.46
C ALA A 53 -0.27 6.78 2.56
N ALA A 54 0.78 7.21 3.26
CA ALA A 54 1.15 8.62 3.36
C ALA A 54 1.59 9.19 1.99
N ILE A 55 2.43 8.48 1.23
CA ILE A 55 2.89 8.90 -0.11
C ILE A 55 1.71 8.99 -1.08
N LEU A 56 0.80 8.02 -1.07
CA LEU A 56 -0.44 8.06 -1.85
C LEU A 56 -1.33 9.25 -1.45
N SER A 57 -1.22 9.70 -0.21
CA SER A 57 -1.85 10.92 0.31
C SER A 57 -0.99 12.19 0.10
N ASN A 58 0.02 12.15 -0.77
CA ASN A 58 0.95 13.24 -1.07
C ASN A 58 1.84 13.73 0.10
N HIS A 59 2.11 12.86 1.08
CA HIS A 59 3.03 13.13 2.20
C HIS A 59 4.37 12.41 1.96
N VAL A 60 5.28 13.09 1.25
CA VAL A 60 6.47 12.45 0.65
C VAL A 60 7.79 12.62 1.42
N SER A 61 7.80 13.36 2.53
CA SER A 61 8.98 13.47 3.40
C SER A 61 8.85 12.57 4.63
N GLU A 62 9.96 12.10 5.19
CA GLU A 62 9.95 11.26 6.41
C GLU A 62 9.20 11.92 7.58
N LEU A 63 9.31 13.25 7.71
CA LEU A 63 8.58 14.03 8.70
C LEU A 63 7.08 14.06 8.39
N ALA A 64 6.70 14.32 7.14
CA ALA A 64 5.30 14.34 6.71
C ALA A 64 4.65 12.97 6.90
N ILE A 65 5.36 11.87 6.61
CA ILE A 65 4.88 10.50 6.85
C ILE A 65 4.61 10.28 8.35
N ALA A 66 5.55 10.67 9.22
CA ALA A 66 5.38 10.52 10.66
C ALA A 66 4.20 11.35 11.19
N GLN A 67 4.06 12.60 10.74
CA GLN A 67 2.96 13.48 11.11
C GLN A 67 1.61 12.95 10.61
N TRP A 68 1.54 12.54 9.34
CA TRP A 68 0.36 11.94 8.74
C TRP A 68 -0.10 10.72 9.54
N GLY A 69 0.83 9.81 9.87
CA GLY A 69 0.54 8.62 10.66
C GLY A 69 0.09 8.92 12.10
N ALA A 70 0.69 9.92 12.75
CA ALA A 70 0.30 10.34 14.08
C ALA A 70 -1.12 10.94 14.11
N GLY A 71 -1.52 11.61 13.02
CA GLY A 71 -2.84 12.23 12.87
C GLY A 71 -3.98 11.28 12.46
N GLN A 72 -3.69 10.00 12.19
CA GLN A 72 -4.73 9.03 11.82
C GLN A 72 -5.60 8.60 13.00
N SER A 73 -6.79 8.07 12.70
CA SER A 73 -7.65 7.43 13.70
C SER A 73 -7.05 6.11 14.19
N GLU A 74 -7.53 5.62 15.33
CA GLU A 74 -7.08 4.36 15.91
C GLU A 74 -7.38 3.16 15.01
N GLU A 75 -8.51 3.19 14.30
CA GLU A 75 -8.93 2.17 13.34
C GLU A 75 -7.93 2.08 12.18
N VAL A 76 -7.55 3.23 11.61
CA VAL A 76 -6.56 3.29 10.52
C VAL A 76 -5.19 2.81 11.00
N LYS A 77 -4.75 3.22 12.19
CA LYS A 77 -3.48 2.76 12.76
C LYS A 77 -3.45 1.24 12.95
N LYS A 78 -4.54 0.66 13.46
CA LYS A 78 -4.65 -0.80 13.61
C LYS A 78 -4.67 -1.51 12.26
N ALA A 79 -5.42 -0.99 11.28
CA ALA A 79 -5.43 -1.55 9.93
C ALA A 79 -4.05 -1.54 9.25
N LEU A 80 -3.20 -0.56 9.58
CA LEU A 80 -1.80 -0.51 9.13
C LEU A 80 -0.85 -1.42 9.95
N GLY A 81 -1.33 -2.11 10.97
CA GLY A 81 -0.54 -3.02 11.82
C GLY A 81 0.01 -2.39 13.12
N PHE A 82 -0.46 -1.20 13.53
CA PHE A 82 -0.10 -0.58 14.81
C PHE A 82 -1.14 -0.87 15.89
N GLU A 83 -1.13 -2.10 16.42
CA GLU A 83 -2.13 -2.60 17.39
C GLU A 83 -2.37 -1.70 18.62
N LYS A 84 -1.33 -0.98 19.05
CA LYS A 84 -1.36 -0.10 20.22
C LYS A 84 -1.79 1.33 19.91
N GLY A 85 -2.14 1.65 18.66
CA GLY A 85 -2.52 3.03 18.29
C GLY A 85 -1.35 4.01 18.21
N VAL A 86 -0.11 3.51 18.27
CA VAL A 86 1.10 4.33 18.29
C VAL A 86 1.91 4.08 17.04
N THR A 87 2.20 5.13 16.30
CA THR A 87 3.04 5.12 15.10
C THR A 87 4.49 5.51 15.43
N PRO A 88 5.46 5.19 14.56
CA PRO A 88 6.85 5.59 14.75
C PRO A 88 7.06 7.10 14.64
N HIS A 89 7.95 7.64 15.46
CA HIS A 89 8.50 8.99 15.27
C HIS A 89 9.36 9.07 13.99
N GLN A 90 9.51 10.26 13.40
CA GLN A 90 10.31 10.52 12.20
C GLN A 90 11.70 9.89 12.26
N SER A 91 12.41 10.02 13.39
CA SER A 91 13.74 9.44 13.57
C SER A 91 13.78 7.90 13.42
N THR A 92 12.68 7.19 13.70
CA THR A 92 12.58 5.74 13.47
C THR A 92 12.41 5.43 11.98
N ILE A 93 11.60 6.23 11.27
CA ILE A 93 11.43 6.13 9.81
C ILE A 93 12.76 6.40 9.12
N HIS A 94 13.43 7.51 9.48
CA HIS A 94 14.75 7.88 8.95
C HIS A 94 15.78 6.76 9.07
N ARG A 95 15.91 6.18 10.27
CA ARG A 95 16.86 5.09 10.54
C ARG A 95 16.56 3.83 9.74
N LEU A 96 15.29 3.55 9.45
CA LEU A 96 14.89 2.42 8.61
C LEU A 96 15.24 2.72 7.15
N PHE A 97 14.74 3.82 6.59
CA PHE A 97 14.90 4.16 5.17
C PHE A 97 16.35 4.30 4.76
N ARG A 98 17.20 4.85 5.64
CA ARG A 98 18.64 4.95 5.39
C ARG A 98 19.33 3.60 5.17
N LYS A 99 18.74 2.49 5.63
CA LYS A 99 19.32 1.14 5.57
C LYS A 99 18.52 0.16 4.72
N LEU A 100 17.35 0.57 4.24
CA LEU A 100 16.46 -0.27 3.46
C LEU A 100 17.08 -0.53 2.09
N SER A 101 17.07 -1.78 1.62
CA SER A 101 17.46 -2.06 0.23
C SER A 101 16.34 -1.61 -0.71
N ALA A 102 16.67 -0.72 -1.63
CA ALA A 102 15.75 -0.28 -2.66
C ALA A 102 15.42 -1.43 -3.62
N GLU A 103 16.39 -2.31 -3.87
CA GLU A 103 16.26 -3.48 -4.74
C GLU A 103 15.30 -4.52 -4.16
N GLU A 104 15.40 -4.83 -2.86
CA GLU A 104 14.47 -5.76 -2.20
C GLU A 104 13.04 -5.21 -2.18
N LEU A 105 12.88 -3.92 -1.90
CA LEU A 105 11.57 -3.26 -1.91
C LEU A 105 10.96 -3.26 -3.30
N GLU A 106 11.74 -2.86 -4.31
CA GLU A 106 11.31 -2.83 -5.70
C GLU A 106 10.92 -4.22 -6.19
N ALA A 107 11.73 -5.24 -5.92
CA ALA A 107 11.44 -6.62 -6.32
C ALA A 107 10.16 -7.16 -5.67
N ALA A 108 9.90 -6.83 -4.40
CA ALA A 108 8.68 -7.21 -3.71
C ALA A 108 7.43 -6.57 -4.36
N PHE A 109 7.51 -5.29 -4.72
CA PHE A 109 6.40 -4.55 -5.31
C PHE A 109 6.18 -4.92 -6.78
N ARG A 110 7.26 -5.17 -7.53
CA ARG A 110 7.20 -5.61 -8.93
C ARG A 110 6.35 -6.88 -9.09
N ARG A 111 6.47 -7.85 -8.17
CA ARG A 111 5.67 -9.09 -8.21
C ARG A 111 4.17 -8.81 -8.19
N ILE A 112 3.73 -7.87 -7.36
CA ILE A 112 2.34 -7.45 -7.28
C ILE A 112 1.90 -6.79 -8.59
N PHE A 113 2.69 -5.85 -9.11
CA PHE A 113 2.35 -5.17 -10.37
C PHE A 113 2.28 -6.13 -11.55
N LEU A 114 3.21 -7.08 -11.66
CA LEU A 114 3.18 -8.08 -12.73
C LEU A 114 1.93 -8.97 -12.65
N HIS A 115 1.52 -9.37 -11.45
CA HIS A 115 0.29 -10.13 -11.24
C HIS A 115 -0.96 -9.35 -11.67
N ILE A 116 -1.02 -8.05 -11.36
CA ILE A 116 -2.12 -7.18 -11.78
C ILE A 116 -2.18 -7.08 -13.31
N LEU A 117 -1.04 -6.79 -13.96
CA LEU A 117 -0.98 -6.64 -15.42
C LEU A 117 -1.35 -7.94 -16.16
N GLN A 118 -0.89 -9.10 -15.66
CA GLN A 118 -1.24 -10.39 -16.26
C GLN A 118 -2.73 -10.68 -16.18
N LYS A 119 -3.37 -10.39 -15.03
CA LYS A 119 -4.82 -10.54 -14.88
C LYS A 119 -5.59 -9.65 -15.87
N GLU A 120 -5.17 -8.41 -16.07
CA GLU A 120 -5.83 -7.49 -17.03
C GLU A 120 -5.72 -7.99 -18.47
N GLU A 121 -4.55 -8.50 -18.88
CA GLU A 121 -4.36 -9.07 -20.21
C GLU A 121 -5.24 -10.30 -20.45
N GLU A 122 -5.37 -11.18 -19.45
CA GLU A 122 -6.23 -12.37 -19.51
C GLU A 122 -7.70 -12.00 -19.61
N GLN A 123 -8.17 -11.04 -18.79
CA GLN A 123 -9.53 -10.53 -18.85
C GLN A 123 -9.85 -9.89 -20.21
N MET A 124 -8.94 -9.07 -20.73
CA MET A 124 -9.09 -8.43 -22.03
C MET A 124 -9.12 -9.46 -23.16
N ARG A 125 -8.25 -10.47 -23.13
CA ARG A 125 -8.25 -11.58 -24.09
C ARG A 125 -9.56 -12.35 -24.05
N TRP A 126 -10.06 -12.65 -22.85
CA TRP A 126 -11.34 -13.33 -22.68
C TRP A 126 -12.51 -12.52 -23.28
N LEU A 127 -12.57 -11.21 -22.98
CA LEU A 127 -13.60 -10.31 -23.50
C LEU A 127 -13.56 -10.21 -25.05
N LEU A 128 -12.37 -10.16 -25.65
CA LEU A 128 -12.20 -10.15 -27.10
C LEU A 128 -12.62 -11.48 -27.76
N MET A 129 -12.45 -12.62 -27.08
CA MET A 129 -12.93 -13.92 -27.58
C MET A 129 -14.46 -14.05 -27.50
N GLU A 130 -15.08 -13.55 -26.43
CA GLU A 130 -16.53 -13.64 -26.25
C GLU A 130 -17.29 -12.76 -27.25
N LYS A 131 -16.79 -11.53 -27.51
CA LYS A 131 -17.36 -10.65 -28.55
C LYS A 131 -17.30 -11.24 -29.97
N ARG A 132 -16.35 -12.15 -30.25
CA ARG A 132 -16.26 -12.85 -31.54
C ARG A 132 -17.25 -14.00 -31.67
N LYS A 133 -17.77 -14.55 -30.57
CA LYS A 133 -18.72 -15.68 -30.57
C LYS A 133 -20.18 -15.25 -30.69
N GLY A 134 -20.53 -14.02 -30.31
CA GLY A 134 -21.90 -13.49 -30.38
C GLY A 134 -22.26 -12.76 -31.69
N GLY A 135 -21.50 -12.96 -32.76
CA GLY A 135 -21.64 -12.26 -34.05
C GLY A 135 -22.01 -13.13 -35.25
N ASP A 136 -22.33 -14.42 -35.04
CA ASP A 136 -22.93 -15.34 -36.01
C ASP A 136 -24.38 -15.66 -35.58
#